data_AF-J4KNS9-F1
#
_entry.id   AF-J4KNS9-F1
#
_cell.length_a   1.000
_cell.length_b   1.000
_cell.length_c   1.000
_cell.angle_alpha   90.00
_cell.angle_beta   90.00
_cell.angle_gamma   90.00
#
_symmetry.space_group_name_H-M   'P 1'
#
loop_
_entity.id
_entity.type
_entity.pdbx_description
1 polymer ?
#
loop_
_entity_poly.entity_id
_entity_poly.type
_entity_poly.pdbx_seq_one_letter_code
_entity_poly.pdbx_strand_id
1 'polypeptide(L)'
;MSLTYKALVVVVAALAQLTGAFDRNDPLDSCPPAARTIIENQSAFNSTGETSFKLLPAASSQSGDDDWHLALTFRDERAQNTLYSSSQTRQSLDVIVSVPERFPGSEAGKQTSLCVYRLEQQSAAANANEQASCTGILSDACISALNSVPAASDGSCPVPDIAGACGDAKVVGSTTTPVVFNSTLCSTNATIPQSDAIPDGYQNYITFASGELNRTDDSRTSFTVYNEHIVQPVPILLTAKLGAGAGNATTRSKLLCLAPSKVVQGSRTAVVTAAAGGSTAASLLGAAKPVLVMSLLASILAVTL
;
A
#
# COMPACT_ATOMS: atom_id res chain seq x y z
N MET A 1 -5.50 49.33 -26.82
CA MET A 1 -5.22 47.87 -26.85
C MET A 1 -4.94 47.43 -25.43
N SER A 2 -5.98 46.88 -24.81
CA SER A 2 -6.27 47.01 -23.38
C SER A 2 -5.64 45.90 -22.53
N LEU A 3 -5.26 46.25 -21.29
CA LEU A 3 -4.68 45.39 -20.25
C LEU A 3 -5.43 44.06 -20.01
N THR A 4 -6.68 43.95 -20.48
CA THR A 4 -7.50 42.73 -20.42
C THR A 4 -6.91 41.52 -21.13
N TYR A 5 -6.11 41.70 -22.20
CA TYR A 5 -5.53 40.56 -22.92
C TYR A 5 -4.37 39.91 -22.14
N LYS A 6 -3.59 40.72 -21.39
CA LYS A 6 -2.46 40.21 -20.59
C LYS A 6 -2.94 39.47 -19.33
N ALA A 7 -4.04 39.92 -18.72
CA ALA A 7 -4.65 39.23 -17.59
C ALA A 7 -5.20 37.84 -17.98
N LEU A 8 -5.79 37.71 -19.18
CA LEU A 8 -6.34 36.44 -19.65
C LEU A 8 -5.25 35.38 -19.92
N VAL A 9 -4.09 35.78 -20.45
CA VAL A 9 -2.98 34.87 -20.75
C VAL A 9 -2.30 34.34 -19.47
N VAL A 10 -2.20 35.17 -18.41
CA VAL A 10 -1.66 34.73 -17.12
C VAL A 10 -2.59 33.74 -16.42
N VAL A 11 -3.91 33.91 -16.54
CA VAL A 11 -4.90 32.99 -15.97
C VAL A 11 -4.88 31.64 -16.70
N VAL A 12 -4.74 31.60 -18.03
CA VAL A 12 -4.61 30.34 -18.79
C VAL A 12 -3.29 29.62 -18.49
N ALA A 13 -2.18 30.36 -18.31
CA ALA A 13 -0.90 29.77 -17.93
C ALA A 13 -0.89 29.24 -16.48
N ALA A 14 -1.61 29.89 -15.56
CA ALA A 14 -1.77 29.42 -14.18
C ALA A 14 -2.75 28.22 -14.07
N LEU A 15 -3.79 28.17 -14.91
CA LEU A 15 -4.69 27.02 -14.99
C LEU A 15 -4.04 25.79 -15.64
N ALA A 16 -3.11 25.98 -16.58
CA ALA A 16 -2.31 24.89 -17.14
C ALA A 16 -1.30 24.29 -16.13
N GLN A 17 -0.99 25.01 -15.05
CA GLN A 17 -0.14 24.50 -13.95
C GLN A 17 -0.94 23.78 -12.85
N LEU A 18 -2.27 23.78 -12.91
CA LEU A 18 -3.14 23.10 -11.94
C LEU A 18 -3.62 21.72 -12.38
N THR A 19 -3.36 21.33 -13.64
CA THR A 19 -3.38 19.92 -14.01
C THR A 19 -2.05 19.33 -13.58
N GLY A 20 -2.03 18.63 -12.44
CA GLY A 20 -0.90 17.77 -12.08
C GLY A 20 -0.53 16.97 -13.33
N ALA A 21 0.71 17.16 -13.80
CA ALA A 21 1.16 16.54 -15.03
C ALA A 21 1.11 15.03 -14.82
N PHE A 22 0.11 14.37 -15.41
CA PHE A 22 0.18 12.95 -15.71
C PHE A 22 1.31 12.80 -16.72
N ASP A 23 2.52 12.51 -16.23
CA ASP A 23 3.58 12.05 -17.12
C ASP A 23 3.19 10.66 -17.58
N ARG A 24 2.65 10.58 -18.79
CA ARG A 24 2.20 9.33 -19.42
C ARG A 24 3.33 8.29 -19.58
N ASN A 25 4.58 8.67 -19.27
CA ASN A 25 5.75 7.80 -19.30
C ASN A 25 6.30 7.48 -17.90
N ASP A 26 5.64 7.89 -16.80
CA ASP A 26 6.09 7.50 -15.46
C ASP A 26 5.88 5.98 -15.28
N PRO A 27 6.97 5.19 -15.13
CA PRO A 27 6.88 3.74 -15.00
C PRO A 27 6.12 3.30 -13.74
N LEU A 28 5.91 4.19 -12.77
CA LEU A 28 5.19 3.92 -11.53
C LEU A 28 3.68 4.18 -11.64
N ASP A 29 3.19 4.80 -12.72
CA ASP A 29 1.76 5.09 -12.87
C ASP A 29 0.89 3.84 -12.96
N SER A 30 1.46 2.72 -13.46
CA SER A 30 0.78 1.43 -13.46
C SER A 30 0.87 0.68 -12.13
N CYS A 31 1.62 1.20 -11.15
CA CYS A 31 1.86 0.53 -9.88
C CYS A 31 0.83 0.90 -8.81
N PRO A 32 0.64 0.05 -7.79
CA PRO A 32 -0.15 0.45 -6.64
C PRO A 32 0.43 1.73 -5.99
N PRO A 33 -0.41 2.65 -5.46
CA PRO A 33 0.04 3.95 -4.96
C PRO A 33 1.16 3.90 -3.91
N ALA A 34 1.22 2.84 -3.10
CA ALA A 34 2.31 2.65 -2.14
C ALA A 34 3.69 2.51 -2.79
N ALA A 35 3.80 2.02 -4.02
CA ALA A 35 5.10 1.88 -4.70
C ALA A 35 5.81 3.24 -4.78
N ARG A 36 5.10 4.27 -5.28
CA ARG A 36 5.61 5.64 -5.35
C ARG A 36 5.95 6.18 -3.96
N THR A 37 5.07 5.98 -2.99
CA THR A 37 5.30 6.45 -1.61
C THR A 37 6.59 5.91 -1.03
N ILE A 38 6.83 4.59 -1.16
CA ILE A 38 7.99 3.93 -0.59
C ILE A 38 9.26 4.34 -1.34
N ILE A 39 9.20 4.36 -2.68
CA ILE A 39 10.34 4.75 -3.54
C ILE A 39 10.76 6.19 -3.26
N GLU A 40 9.81 7.10 -3.11
CA GLU A 40 10.05 8.52 -2.83
C GLU A 40 10.23 8.81 -1.33
N ASN A 41 10.25 7.78 -0.47
CA ASN A 41 10.36 7.85 0.99
C ASN A 41 9.42 8.90 1.63
N GLN A 42 8.17 8.90 1.19
CA GLN A 42 7.16 9.81 1.72
C GLN A 42 6.62 9.24 3.05
N SER A 43 6.64 10.07 4.10
CA SER A 43 6.00 9.78 5.39
C SER A 43 4.49 9.72 5.23
N ALA A 44 3.93 8.55 4.91
CA ALA A 44 2.55 8.47 4.48
C ALA A 44 1.74 7.28 5.01
N PHE A 45 2.34 6.41 5.83
CA PHE A 45 1.61 5.32 6.46
C PHE A 45 1.28 5.69 7.91
N ASN A 46 0.02 5.49 8.28
CA ASN A 46 -0.48 5.77 9.62
C ASN A 46 -0.19 4.60 10.56
N SER A 47 -0.14 3.37 10.02
CA SER A 47 0.27 2.18 10.75
C SER A 47 0.78 1.08 9.84
N THR A 48 1.52 0.13 10.40
CA THR A 48 2.01 -1.06 9.70
C THR A 48 1.75 -2.33 10.49
N GLY A 49 1.81 -3.47 9.82
CA GLY A 49 1.81 -4.79 10.43
C GLY A 49 2.72 -5.67 9.58
N GLU A 50 3.59 -6.44 10.22
CA GLU A 50 4.61 -7.23 9.52
C GLU A 50 4.71 -8.64 10.10
N THR A 51 5.07 -9.60 9.26
CA THR A 51 5.39 -10.97 9.69
C THR A 51 6.35 -11.64 8.71
N SER A 52 7.20 -12.53 9.22
CA SER A 52 8.02 -13.41 8.39
C SER A 52 7.33 -14.73 8.13
N PHE A 53 7.59 -15.33 6.98
CA PHE A 53 7.06 -16.64 6.62
C PHE A 53 8.00 -17.39 5.69
N LYS A 54 7.85 -18.72 5.68
CA LYS A 54 8.54 -19.62 4.75
C LYS A 54 7.57 -20.12 3.71
N LEU A 55 7.89 -19.87 2.44
CA LEU A 55 7.18 -20.43 1.30
C LEU A 55 7.93 -21.61 0.66
N LEU A 56 9.26 -21.63 0.82
CA LEU A 56 10.16 -22.68 0.34
C LEU A 56 10.45 -23.73 1.44
N PRO A 57 10.71 -25.00 1.09
CA PRO A 57 11.09 -26.02 2.07
C PRO A 57 12.42 -25.70 2.77
N ALA A 58 12.55 -26.08 4.04
CA ALA A 58 13.74 -25.83 4.86
C ALA A 58 15.06 -26.42 4.31
N ALA A 59 15.00 -27.38 3.38
CA ALA A 59 16.18 -27.98 2.77
C ALA A 59 16.94 -27.04 1.81
N SER A 60 16.33 -25.92 1.40
CA SER A 60 16.97 -24.86 0.61
C SER A 60 17.36 -23.63 1.44
N SER A 61 17.02 -23.59 2.74
CA SER A 61 17.32 -22.44 3.59
C SER A 61 18.63 -22.66 4.35
N GLN A 62 19.69 -21.94 3.97
CA GLN A 62 20.87 -21.79 4.82
C GLN A 62 20.66 -20.52 5.64
N SER A 63 20.19 -20.69 6.89
CA SER A 63 19.89 -19.64 7.88
C SER A 63 18.58 -18.87 7.70
N GLY A 64 18.19 -18.09 8.71
CA GLY A 64 16.99 -17.23 8.72
C GLY A 64 17.02 -16.08 7.71
N ASP A 65 18.12 -15.91 6.96
CA ASP A 65 18.25 -14.95 5.86
C ASP A 65 17.48 -15.32 4.59
N ASP A 66 16.77 -16.46 4.57
CA ASP A 66 15.95 -16.93 3.44
C ASP A 66 14.42 -16.78 3.68
N ASP A 67 14.01 -16.25 4.82
CA ASP A 67 12.59 -16.00 5.12
C ASP A 67 12.04 -14.92 4.19
N TRP A 68 10.76 -15.02 3.83
CA TRP A 68 10.05 -13.95 3.14
C TRP A 68 9.29 -13.14 4.18
N HIS A 69 8.98 -11.89 3.85
CA HIS A 69 8.17 -11.04 4.73
C HIS A 69 6.92 -10.58 4.04
N LEU A 70 5.85 -10.48 4.82
CA LEU A 70 4.61 -9.84 4.43
C LEU A 70 4.45 -8.59 5.29
N ALA A 71 4.34 -7.44 4.64
CA ALA A 71 3.97 -6.18 5.27
C ALA A 71 2.60 -5.73 4.78
N LEU A 72 1.82 -5.24 5.71
CA LEU A 72 0.56 -4.55 5.49
C LEU A 72 0.74 -3.11 5.97
N THR A 73 0.62 -2.14 5.08
CA THR A 73 0.65 -0.72 5.47
C THR A 73 -0.74 -0.14 5.35
N PHE A 74 -1.10 0.71 6.31
CA PHE A 74 -2.38 1.40 6.33
C PHE A 74 -2.15 2.89 6.16
N ARG A 75 -2.96 3.49 5.28
CA ARG A 75 -2.97 4.92 5.02
C ARG A 75 -4.36 5.47 5.20
N ASP A 76 -4.43 6.62 5.84
CA ASP A 76 -5.64 7.41 6.05
C ASP A 76 -5.38 8.85 5.61
N GLU A 77 -6.19 9.30 4.64
CA GLU A 77 -6.04 10.60 3.99
C GLU A 77 -7.25 11.49 4.26
N ARG A 78 -7.00 12.72 4.70
CA ARG A 78 -8.04 13.64 5.21
C ARG A 78 -7.86 15.12 4.84
N ALA A 79 -7.21 15.39 3.71
CA ALA A 79 -6.91 16.76 3.28
C ALA A 79 -8.17 17.66 3.25
N GLN A 80 -8.06 18.87 3.83
CA GLN A 80 -9.19 19.79 4.10
C GLN A 80 -9.98 20.20 2.85
N ASN A 81 -9.33 20.22 1.68
CA ASN A 81 -9.93 20.67 0.41
C ASN A 81 -9.98 19.56 -0.64
N THR A 82 -9.83 18.30 -0.23
CA THR A 82 -9.85 17.14 -1.13
C THR A 82 -11.05 16.27 -0.80
N LEU A 83 -11.79 15.89 -1.84
CA LEU A 83 -12.76 14.79 -1.78
C LEU A 83 -12.14 13.58 -2.47
N TYR A 84 -12.28 12.42 -1.85
CA TYR A 84 -11.86 11.14 -2.40
C TYR A 84 -13.10 10.45 -2.94
N SER A 85 -13.33 10.59 -4.24
CA SER A 85 -14.64 10.32 -4.86
C SER A 85 -15.73 11.17 -4.18
N SER A 86 -16.65 10.55 -3.44
CA SER A 86 -17.69 11.23 -2.66
C SER A 86 -17.38 11.35 -1.16
N SER A 87 -16.26 10.80 -0.68
CA SER A 87 -15.90 10.80 0.74
C SER A 87 -14.94 11.93 1.11
N GLN A 88 -15.01 12.40 2.36
CA GLN A 88 -14.04 13.35 2.92
C GLN A 88 -12.75 12.67 3.38
N THR A 89 -12.76 11.35 3.51
CA THR A 89 -11.63 10.55 3.94
C THR A 89 -11.41 9.41 2.97
N ARG A 90 -10.16 8.97 2.82
CA ARG A 90 -9.81 7.75 2.09
C ARG A 90 -8.93 6.90 2.98
N GLN A 91 -9.22 5.61 3.02
CA GLN A 91 -8.43 4.64 3.74
C GLN A 91 -8.03 3.51 2.80
N SER A 92 -6.76 3.12 2.83
CA SER A 92 -6.23 2.06 1.99
C SER A 92 -5.33 1.13 2.78
N LEU A 93 -5.24 -0.11 2.31
CA LEU A 93 -4.22 -1.04 2.74
C LEU A 93 -3.36 -1.42 1.55
N ASP A 94 -2.05 -1.42 1.76
CA ASP A 94 -1.09 -1.91 0.79
C ASP A 94 -0.46 -3.21 1.27
N VAL A 95 -0.42 -4.19 0.37
CA VAL A 95 0.09 -5.54 0.61
C VAL A 95 1.43 -5.67 -0.09
N ILE A 96 2.48 -5.84 0.70
CA ILE A 96 3.86 -5.83 0.23
C ILE A 96 4.50 -7.18 0.58
N VAL A 97 5.04 -7.84 -0.44
CA VAL A 97 5.80 -9.09 -0.25
C VAL A 97 7.27 -8.77 -0.45
N SER A 98 8.07 -9.05 0.57
CA SER A 98 9.51 -8.79 0.56
C SER A 98 10.26 -10.11 0.51
N VAL A 99 11.18 -10.23 -0.45
CA VAL A 99 12.04 -11.40 -0.63
C VAL A 99 13.51 -10.99 -0.54
N PRO A 100 14.44 -11.87 -0.13
CA PRO A 100 15.86 -11.55 -0.14
C PRO A 100 16.30 -11.04 -1.53
N GLU A 101 17.10 -9.98 -1.61
CA GLU A 101 17.52 -9.35 -2.89
C GLU A 101 18.20 -10.34 -3.85
N ARG A 102 18.84 -11.39 -3.33
CA ARG A 102 19.46 -12.46 -4.12
C ARG A 102 18.44 -13.39 -4.81
N PHE A 103 17.20 -13.45 -4.31
CA PHE A 103 16.20 -14.41 -4.77
C PHE A 103 15.77 -14.13 -6.23
N PRO A 104 15.38 -12.91 -6.63
CA PRO A 104 15.04 -12.55 -8.02
C PRO A 104 16.05 -13.02 -9.08
N GLY A 105 17.35 -12.89 -8.80
CA GLY A 105 18.42 -13.28 -9.72
C GLY A 105 18.72 -14.79 -9.77
N SER A 106 18.19 -15.56 -8.81
CA SER A 106 18.41 -17.00 -8.72
C SER A 106 17.53 -17.80 -9.70
N GLU A 107 17.91 -19.04 -10.02
CA GLU A 107 17.08 -19.93 -10.83
C GLU A 107 15.72 -20.21 -10.20
N ALA A 108 15.67 -20.32 -8.85
CA ALA A 108 14.42 -20.48 -8.13
C ALA A 108 13.52 -19.25 -8.28
N GLY A 109 14.07 -18.04 -8.16
CA GLY A 109 13.31 -16.80 -8.32
C GLY A 109 12.75 -16.61 -9.72
N LYS A 110 13.57 -16.85 -10.76
CA LYS A 110 13.14 -16.77 -12.17
C LYS A 110 12.00 -17.71 -12.53
N GLN A 111 11.94 -18.86 -11.85
CA GLN A 111 10.93 -19.89 -12.07
C GLN A 111 9.79 -19.84 -11.04
N THR A 112 9.72 -18.79 -10.24
CA THR A 112 8.65 -18.60 -9.27
C THR A 112 7.63 -17.59 -9.79
N SER A 113 6.36 -17.96 -9.67
CA SER A 113 5.22 -17.07 -9.88
C SER A 113 4.36 -17.07 -8.64
N LEU A 114 3.95 -15.88 -8.20
CA LEU A 114 3.22 -15.67 -6.95
C LEU A 114 1.90 -14.96 -7.23
N CYS A 115 0.81 -15.52 -6.71
CA CYS A 115 -0.48 -14.85 -6.64
C CYS A 115 -0.77 -14.45 -5.20
N VAL A 116 -1.28 -13.23 -5.05
CA VAL A 116 -1.59 -12.63 -3.75
C VAL A 116 -3.06 -12.23 -3.76
N TYR A 117 -3.79 -12.66 -2.73
CA TYR A 117 -5.19 -12.35 -2.53
C TYR A 117 -5.38 -11.71 -1.16
N ARG A 118 -6.06 -10.56 -1.14
CA ARG A 118 -6.49 -9.88 0.07
C ARG A 118 -7.98 -10.12 0.27
N LEU A 119 -8.34 -10.71 1.40
CA LEU A 119 -9.72 -10.79 1.84
C LEU A 119 -10.09 -9.54 2.64
N GLU A 120 -11.39 -9.30 2.76
CA GLU A 120 -11.94 -8.24 3.61
C GLU A 120 -11.46 -8.39 5.06
N GLN A 121 -11.31 -7.27 5.77
CA GLN A 121 -10.91 -7.28 7.18
C GLN A 121 -11.97 -8.00 8.02
N GLN A 122 -11.52 -8.81 8.98
CA GLN A 122 -12.41 -9.62 9.80
C GLN A 122 -12.66 -8.92 11.14
N SER A 123 -13.90 -9.01 11.64
CA SER A 123 -14.32 -8.35 12.89
C SER A 123 -13.78 -9.00 14.16
N ALA A 124 -13.00 -10.09 14.03
CA ALA A 124 -12.36 -10.77 15.15
C ALA A 124 -11.16 -9.96 15.68
N ALA A 125 -10.93 -9.98 16.99
CA ALA A 125 -9.69 -9.43 17.53
C ALA A 125 -8.53 -10.34 17.13
N ALA A 126 -7.48 -9.79 16.52
CA ALA A 126 -6.25 -10.53 16.27
C ALA A 126 -5.68 -11.01 17.61
N ASN A 127 -5.48 -12.33 17.77
CA ASN A 127 -4.84 -12.87 18.96
C ASN A 127 -3.36 -12.44 18.96
N ALA A 128 -3.00 -11.50 19.83
CA ALA A 128 -1.64 -10.98 19.94
C ALA A 128 -0.56 -12.06 20.20
N ASN A 129 -0.98 -13.24 20.67
CA ASN A 129 -0.10 -14.37 20.98
C ASN A 129 0.12 -15.33 19.80
N GLU A 130 -0.65 -15.24 18.71
CA GLU A 130 -0.50 -16.07 17.51
C GLU A 130 -0.13 -15.19 16.32
N GLN A 131 1.18 -14.98 16.12
CA GLN A 131 1.68 -14.15 15.03
C GLN A 131 1.14 -14.61 13.67
N ALA A 132 0.32 -13.75 13.08
CA ALA A 132 -0.28 -13.91 11.75
C ALA A 132 -1.12 -15.19 11.51
N SER A 133 -1.56 -15.88 12.56
CA SER A 133 -2.45 -17.06 12.48
C SER A 133 -3.86 -16.63 12.08
N CYS A 134 -4.52 -17.40 11.20
CA CYS A 134 -5.93 -17.20 10.86
C CYS A 134 -6.89 -18.06 11.70
N THR A 135 -6.37 -18.90 12.60
CA THR A 135 -7.18 -19.75 13.48
C THR A 135 -8.01 -18.88 14.42
N GLY A 136 -9.32 -19.13 14.50
CA GLY A 136 -10.25 -18.33 15.30
C GLY A 136 -10.63 -16.98 14.68
N ILE A 137 -9.99 -16.58 13.56
CA ILE A 137 -10.39 -15.44 12.73
C ILE A 137 -11.27 -15.93 11.57
N LEU A 138 -10.83 -17.01 10.91
CA LEU A 138 -11.57 -17.70 9.87
C LEU A 138 -12.00 -19.08 10.37
N SER A 139 -13.09 -19.61 9.79
CA SER A 139 -13.51 -20.99 10.04
C SER A 139 -12.53 -21.98 9.40
N ASP A 140 -12.44 -23.19 9.96
CA ASP A 140 -11.60 -24.26 9.39
C ASP A 140 -11.99 -24.60 7.95
N ALA A 141 -13.29 -24.55 7.63
CA ALA A 141 -13.81 -24.74 6.28
C ALA A 141 -13.29 -23.65 5.32
N CYS A 142 -13.28 -22.39 5.74
CA CYS A 142 -12.74 -21.29 4.96
C CYS A 142 -11.23 -21.42 4.76
N ILE A 143 -10.48 -21.74 5.82
CA ILE A 143 -9.03 -21.96 5.76
C ILE A 143 -8.71 -23.10 4.78
N SER A 144 -9.46 -24.20 4.83
CA SER A 144 -9.31 -25.33 3.91
C SER A 144 -9.58 -24.94 2.46
N ALA A 145 -10.66 -24.19 2.20
CA ALA A 145 -10.99 -23.70 0.86
C ALA A 145 -9.90 -22.76 0.31
N LEU A 146 -9.41 -21.81 1.13
CA LEU A 146 -8.33 -20.90 0.75
C LEU A 146 -7.02 -21.63 0.46
N ASN A 147 -6.65 -22.61 1.28
CA ASN A 147 -5.44 -23.39 1.05
C ASN A 147 -5.51 -24.28 -0.20
N SER A 148 -6.73 -24.58 -0.67
CA SER A 148 -6.99 -25.36 -1.88
C SER A 148 -6.99 -24.54 -3.16
N VAL A 149 -6.88 -23.22 -3.07
CA VAL A 149 -6.78 -22.33 -4.24
C VAL A 149 -5.51 -22.69 -5.04
N PRO A 150 -5.63 -22.97 -6.35
CA PRO A 150 -4.47 -23.28 -7.17
C PRO A 150 -3.47 -22.12 -7.25
N ALA A 151 -2.21 -22.45 -7.52
CA ALA A 151 -1.24 -21.43 -7.92
C ALA A 151 -1.49 -20.96 -9.36
N ALA A 152 -0.72 -19.96 -9.81
CA ALA A 152 -0.82 -19.43 -11.17
C ALA A 152 -0.70 -20.51 -12.26
N SER A 153 -1.55 -20.42 -13.28
CA SER A 153 -1.44 -21.18 -14.53
C SER A 153 -1.57 -20.25 -15.73
N ASP A 154 -0.86 -20.56 -16.81
CA ASP A 154 -0.97 -19.85 -18.09
C ASP A 154 -0.84 -18.31 -17.98
N GLY A 155 0.02 -17.84 -17.06
CA GLY A 155 0.26 -16.42 -16.85
C GLY A 155 -0.84 -15.68 -16.10
N SER A 156 -1.80 -16.38 -15.51
CA SER A 156 -2.91 -15.81 -14.74
C SER A 156 -2.99 -16.41 -13.34
N CYS A 157 -3.40 -15.57 -12.39
CA CYS A 157 -3.84 -16.01 -11.08
C CYS A 157 -5.30 -16.47 -11.15
N PRO A 158 -5.65 -17.62 -10.55
CA PRO A 158 -7.04 -18.07 -10.51
C PRO A 158 -7.90 -17.16 -9.62
N VAL A 159 -9.21 -17.14 -9.90
CA VAL A 159 -10.18 -16.51 -9.00
C VAL A 159 -10.54 -17.53 -7.90
N PRO A 160 -10.32 -17.22 -6.61
CA PRO A 160 -10.67 -18.14 -5.53
C PRO A 160 -12.18 -18.38 -5.44
N ASP A 161 -12.61 -19.64 -5.51
CA ASP A 161 -13.98 -20.04 -5.21
C ASP A 161 -14.11 -20.40 -3.73
N ILE A 162 -14.50 -19.41 -2.93
CA ILE A 162 -14.55 -19.52 -1.46
C ILE A 162 -15.90 -19.17 -0.84
N ALA A 163 -16.86 -18.71 -1.64
CA ALA A 163 -18.11 -18.12 -1.14
C ALA A 163 -18.91 -19.10 -0.25
N GLY A 164 -18.93 -20.39 -0.61
CA GLY A 164 -19.64 -21.41 0.17
C GLY A 164 -18.96 -21.78 1.49
N ALA A 165 -17.66 -21.54 1.64
CA ALA A 165 -16.87 -21.96 2.80
C ALA A 165 -16.53 -20.80 3.76
N CYS A 166 -16.37 -19.60 3.19
CA CYS A 166 -15.91 -18.40 3.90
C CYS A 166 -17.04 -17.46 4.35
N GLY A 167 -18.29 -17.76 4.00
CA GLY A 167 -19.44 -16.95 4.40
C GLY A 167 -19.30 -15.51 3.93
N ASP A 168 -19.20 -14.58 4.88
CA ASP A 168 -19.08 -13.15 4.60
C ASP A 168 -17.67 -12.71 4.17
N ALA A 169 -16.63 -13.53 4.40
CA ALA A 169 -15.27 -13.18 4.01
C ALA A 169 -15.11 -13.28 2.48
N LYS A 170 -14.85 -12.13 1.85
CA LYS A 170 -14.74 -11.96 0.39
C LYS A 170 -13.35 -11.57 -0.01
N VAL A 171 -12.93 -11.98 -1.21
CA VAL A 171 -11.72 -11.45 -1.85
C VAL A 171 -12.02 -10.03 -2.34
N VAL A 172 -11.27 -9.05 -1.84
CA VAL A 172 -11.43 -7.61 -2.15
C VAL A 172 -10.22 -7.00 -2.86
N GLY A 173 -9.15 -7.78 -3.02
CA GLY A 173 -7.98 -7.40 -3.82
C GLY A 173 -7.24 -8.65 -4.28
N SER A 174 -6.69 -8.62 -5.48
CA SER A 174 -5.90 -9.75 -5.99
C SER A 174 -4.96 -9.32 -7.11
N THR A 175 -3.80 -9.98 -7.19
CA THR A 175 -2.96 -9.94 -8.39
C THR A 175 -3.62 -10.79 -9.48
N THR A 176 -4.08 -10.20 -10.58
CA THR A 176 -4.63 -10.95 -11.73
C THR A 176 -3.53 -11.59 -12.56
N THR A 177 -2.47 -10.85 -12.81
CA THR A 177 -1.20 -11.35 -13.34
C THR A 177 -0.28 -11.70 -12.17
N PRO A 178 0.33 -12.91 -12.13
CA PRO A 178 1.19 -13.28 -11.03
C PRO A 178 2.42 -12.38 -10.94
N VAL A 179 2.84 -12.11 -9.72
CA VAL A 179 4.14 -11.48 -9.45
C VAL A 179 5.22 -12.45 -9.89
N VAL A 180 6.06 -11.99 -10.81
CA VAL A 180 7.25 -12.69 -11.29
C VAL A 180 8.47 -11.91 -10.88
N PHE A 181 9.48 -12.59 -10.36
CA PHE A 181 10.67 -11.95 -9.78
C PHE A 181 11.73 -11.59 -10.83
N ASN A 182 11.43 -11.74 -12.13
CA ASN A 182 12.32 -11.32 -13.21
C ASN A 182 12.10 -9.86 -13.65
N SER A 183 11.05 -9.21 -13.14
CA SER A 183 10.70 -7.82 -13.43
C SER A 183 10.83 -7.01 -12.15
N THR A 184 11.41 -5.82 -12.25
CA THR A 184 11.47 -4.84 -11.16
C THR A 184 10.32 -3.83 -11.19
N LEU A 185 9.32 -4.05 -12.06
CA LEU A 185 8.16 -3.17 -12.15
C LEU A 185 7.38 -3.22 -10.82
N CYS A 186 7.14 -2.05 -10.23
CA CYS A 186 6.48 -1.91 -8.92
C CYS A 186 7.23 -2.57 -7.75
N SER A 187 8.55 -2.75 -7.89
CA SER A 187 9.41 -3.23 -6.82
C SER A 187 10.44 -2.18 -6.42
N THR A 188 10.87 -2.21 -5.15
CA THR A 188 11.92 -1.34 -4.62
C THR A 188 12.72 -2.02 -3.53
N ASN A 189 14.00 -1.68 -3.38
CA ASN A 189 14.80 -2.07 -2.22
C ASN A 189 14.80 -0.99 -1.12
N ALA A 190 14.07 0.10 -1.32
CA ALA A 190 13.89 1.11 -0.29
C ALA A 190 13.18 0.51 0.94
N THR A 191 13.65 0.88 2.12
CA THR A 191 13.04 0.50 3.40
C THR A 191 11.60 0.98 3.43
N ILE A 192 10.68 0.13 3.87
CA ILE A 192 9.29 0.53 4.10
C ILE A 192 9.29 1.51 5.28
N PRO A 193 8.82 2.76 5.12
CA PRO A 193 8.83 3.72 6.21
C PRO A 193 8.09 3.18 7.44
N GLN A 194 8.72 3.29 8.61
CA GLN A 194 8.18 2.85 9.91
C GLN A 194 7.99 1.33 10.04
N SER A 195 8.56 0.52 9.15
CA SER A 195 8.70 -0.93 9.31
C SER A 195 9.99 -1.27 10.07
N ASP A 196 9.89 -2.13 11.09
CA ASP A 196 11.08 -2.58 11.84
C ASP A 196 11.36 -4.08 11.59
N ALA A 197 10.41 -4.81 11.01
CA ALA A 197 10.51 -6.27 10.86
C ALA A 197 11.23 -6.71 9.57
N ILE A 198 11.29 -5.85 8.55
CA ILE A 198 11.94 -6.16 7.27
C ILE A 198 13.36 -5.60 7.29
N PRO A 199 14.40 -6.45 7.35
CA PRO A 199 15.80 -6.01 7.36
C PRO A 199 16.21 -5.42 6.01
N ASP A 200 17.38 -4.75 6.01
CA ASP A 200 18.08 -4.41 4.78
C ASP A 200 18.42 -5.67 3.96
N GLY A 201 18.60 -5.52 2.64
CA GLY A 201 18.89 -6.65 1.74
C GLY A 201 17.65 -7.40 1.26
N TYR A 202 16.48 -6.76 1.34
CA TYR A 202 15.22 -7.28 0.81
C TYR A 202 14.68 -6.42 -0.33
N GLN A 203 14.18 -7.10 -1.36
CA GLN A 203 13.44 -6.50 -2.46
C GLN A 203 11.93 -6.56 -2.13
N ASN A 204 11.31 -5.39 -2.03
CA ASN A 204 9.88 -5.23 -1.76
C ASN A 204 9.09 -5.22 -3.08
N TYR A 205 8.06 -6.05 -3.17
CA TYR A 205 7.11 -6.09 -4.28
C TYR A 205 5.76 -5.60 -3.78
N ILE A 206 5.34 -4.41 -4.25
CA ILE A 206 4.05 -3.85 -3.90
C ILE A 206 3.00 -4.52 -4.78
N THR A 207 2.09 -5.27 -4.16
CA THR A 207 1.21 -6.18 -4.90
C THR A 207 -0.11 -5.49 -5.27
N PHE A 208 -0.74 -5.93 -6.35
CA PHE A 208 -2.09 -5.47 -6.74
C PHE A 208 -3.23 -6.02 -5.86
N ALA A 209 -2.90 -6.77 -4.80
CA ALA A 209 -3.85 -7.04 -3.72
C ALA A 209 -4.08 -5.81 -2.82
N SER A 210 -3.25 -4.77 -2.98
CA SER A 210 -3.40 -3.45 -2.35
C SER A 210 -4.61 -2.70 -2.88
N GLY A 211 -5.18 -1.82 -2.07
CA GLY A 211 -6.25 -0.94 -2.52
C GLY A 211 -7.03 -0.27 -1.40
N GLU A 212 -7.96 0.58 -1.82
CA GLU A 212 -8.90 1.26 -0.92
C GLU A 212 -9.74 0.25 -0.14
N LEU A 213 -10.13 0.65 1.07
CA LEU A 213 -11.07 -0.07 1.92
C LEU A 213 -12.51 0.35 1.54
N ASN A 214 -13.45 -0.58 1.72
CA ASN A 214 -14.85 -0.38 1.33
C ASN A 214 -15.61 0.60 2.24
N ARG A 215 -15.02 0.98 3.37
CA ARG A 215 -15.57 1.91 4.35
C ARG A 215 -14.49 2.89 4.78
N THR A 216 -14.88 4.13 5.04
CA THR A 216 -14.00 5.18 5.58
C THR A 216 -14.77 5.97 6.62
N ASP A 217 -14.12 6.89 7.34
CA ASP A 217 -14.81 7.78 8.26
C ASP A 217 -15.68 8.82 7.53
N ASP A 218 -16.91 9.03 8.02
CA ASP A 218 -17.89 9.96 7.42
C ASP A 218 -17.46 11.44 7.44
N SER A 219 -16.46 11.78 8.27
CA SER A 219 -15.93 13.14 8.38
C SER A 219 -14.45 13.15 8.72
N ARG A 220 -13.78 14.26 8.41
CA ARG A 220 -12.35 14.46 8.71
C ARG A 220 -12.01 14.39 10.20
N THR A 221 -12.99 14.59 11.08
CA THR A 221 -12.81 14.60 12.53
C THR A 221 -13.19 13.29 13.22
N SER A 222 -13.84 12.35 12.53
CA SER A 222 -14.19 11.02 13.07
C SER A 222 -13.03 10.05 12.87
N PHE A 223 -12.63 9.29 13.90
CA PHE A 223 -11.62 8.23 13.76
C PHE A 223 -12.17 6.86 14.14
N THR A 224 -13.49 6.67 14.09
CA THR A 224 -14.14 5.41 14.45
C THR A 224 -13.72 4.30 13.51
N VAL A 225 -13.87 4.53 12.20
CA VAL A 225 -13.54 3.53 11.16
C VAL A 225 -12.03 3.31 11.09
N TYR A 226 -11.26 4.39 11.17
CA TYR A 226 -9.80 4.32 11.33
C TYR A 226 -9.38 3.36 12.45
N ASN A 227 -9.94 3.52 13.64
CA ASN A 227 -9.53 2.75 14.81
C ASN A 227 -9.89 1.26 14.68
N GLU A 228 -10.95 0.94 13.94
CA GLU A 228 -11.31 -0.43 13.65
C GLU A 228 -10.31 -1.06 12.65
N HIS A 229 -9.98 -0.38 11.56
CA HIS A 229 -9.11 -0.92 10.53
C HIS A 229 -7.67 -1.19 10.98
N ILE A 230 -7.16 -0.44 11.97
CA ILE A 230 -5.80 -0.66 12.52
C ILE A 230 -5.71 -1.92 13.40
N VAL A 231 -6.83 -2.42 13.94
CA VAL A 231 -6.82 -3.61 14.81
C VAL A 231 -7.43 -4.84 14.15
N GLN A 232 -8.24 -4.67 13.11
CA GLN A 232 -8.89 -5.78 12.44
C GLN A 232 -7.90 -6.56 11.57
N PRO A 233 -7.78 -7.88 11.77
CA PRO A 233 -6.92 -8.72 10.96
C PRO A 233 -7.42 -8.83 9.52
N VAL A 234 -6.46 -8.87 8.61
CA VAL A 234 -6.66 -8.95 7.16
C VAL A 234 -6.11 -10.28 6.69
N PRO A 235 -6.97 -11.21 6.24
CA PRO A 235 -6.50 -12.47 5.68
C PRO A 235 -5.86 -12.24 4.31
N ILE A 236 -4.60 -12.62 4.18
CA ILE A 236 -3.82 -12.61 2.95
C ILE A 236 -3.47 -14.04 2.58
N LEU A 237 -3.90 -14.46 1.40
CA LEU A 237 -3.53 -15.74 0.81
C LEU A 237 -2.44 -15.51 -0.24
N LEU A 238 -1.35 -16.26 -0.10
CA LEU A 238 -0.27 -16.37 -1.06
C LEU A 238 -0.32 -17.76 -1.69
N THR A 239 -0.31 -17.83 -3.01
CA THR A 239 -0.13 -19.10 -3.73
C THR A 239 1.05 -18.96 -4.68
N ALA A 240 1.97 -19.91 -4.64
CA ALA A 240 3.16 -19.90 -5.48
C ALA A 240 3.26 -21.17 -6.29
N LYS A 241 3.67 -20.99 -7.55
CA LYS A 241 4.17 -22.06 -8.40
C LYS A 241 5.68 -21.89 -8.48
N LEU A 242 6.39 -22.90 -7.99
CA LEU A 242 7.84 -22.96 -7.88
C LEU A 242 8.39 -23.90 -8.97
N GLY A 243 9.49 -23.50 -9.61
CA GLY A 243 10.13 -24.34 -10.63
C GLY A 243 9.35 -24.39 -11.95
N ALA A 244 8.57 -23.34 -12.27
CA ALA A 244 7.88 -23.24 -13.55
C ALA A 244 8.90 -23.31 -14.71
N GLY A 245 8.82 -24.37 -15.52
CA GLY A 245 9.76 -24.64 -16.61
C GLY A 245 10.71 -25.82 -16.35
N ALA A 246 10.85 -26.26 -15.09
CA ALA A 246 11.42 -27.56 -14.77
C ALA A 246 10.30 -28.62 -14.77
N GLY A 247 10.59 -29.86 -15.18
CA GLY A 247 9.63 -30.96 -15.23
C GLY A 247 8.99 -31.35 -13.87
N ASN A 248 9.33 -30.64 -12.78
CA ASN A 248 8.93 -30.89 -11.41
C ASN A 248 8.36 -29.61 -10.74
N ALA A 249 7.47 -28.89 -11.42
CA ALA A 249 6.84 -27.70 -10.82
C ALA A 249 6.04 -28.09 -9.56
N THR A 250 6.22 -27.35 -8.47
CA THR A 250 5.49 -27.60 -7.21
C THR A 250 4.65 -26.38 -6.85
N THR A 251 3.49 -26.63 -6.24
CA THR A 251 2.60 -25.57 -5.74
C THR A 251 2.67 -25.50 -4.23
N ARG A 252 2.61 -24.27 -3.71
CA ARG A 252 2.59 -23.96 -2.28
C ARG A 252 1.59 -22.86 -2.01
N SER A 253 0.94 -22.91 -0.86
CA SER A 253 0.07 -21.86 -0.37
C SER A 253 0.46 -21.47 1.05
N LYS A 254 0.23 -20.21 1.39
CA LYS A 254 0.40 -19.66 2.74
C LYS A 254 -0.72 -18.68 3.00
N LEU A 255 -1.47 -18.92 4.07
CA LEU A 255 -2.52 -18.03 4.56
C LEU A 255 -2.02 -17.35 5.83
N LEU A 256 -2.13 -16.02 5.89
CA LEU A 256 -1.67 -15.18 6.99
C LEU A 256 -2.77 -14.16 7.34
N CYS A 257 -3.05 -13.96 8.63
CA CYS A 257 -4.01 -12.95 9.08
C CYS A 257 -3.31 -11.87 9.88
N LEU A 258 -3.15 -10.68 9.29
CA LEU A 258 -2.31 -9.61 9.83
C LEU A 258 -3.13 -8.33 9.99
N ALA A 259 -2.96 -7.63 11.11
CA ALA A 259 -3.53 -6.29 11.32
C ALA A 259 -2.39 -5.25 11.25
N PRO A 260 -2.63 -4.05 10.70
CA PRO A 260 -1.64 -2.98 10.69
C PRO A 260 -1.66 -2.25 12.05
N SER A 261 -1.29 -2.96 13.11
CA SER A 261 -1.47 -2.54 14.50
C SER A 261 -0.33 -1.69 15.06
N LYS A 262 0.79 -1.58 14.35
CA LYS A 262 1.92 -0.71 14.72
C LYS A 262 1.61 0.71 14.28
N VAL A 263 0.99 1.48 15.16
CA VAL A 263 0.55 2.85 14.88
C VAL A 263 1.71 3.84 14.99
N VAL A 264 1.89 4.67 13.95
CA VAL A 264 2.89 5.73 13.93
C VAL A 264 2.47 6.86 14.87
N GLN A 265 3.42 7.39 15.64
CA GLN A 265 3.15 8.50 16.56
C GLN A 265 2.65 9.72 15.79
N GLY A 266 1.53 10.31 16.23
CA GLY A 266 0.93 11.47 15.56
C GLY A 266 0.10 11.14 14.31
N SER A 267 -0.11 9.86 13.99
CA SER A 267 -0.95 9.40 12.86
C SER A 267 -2.40 9.90 12.88
N ARG A 268 -2.92 10.27 14.06
CA ARG A 268 -4.26 10.88 14.24
C ARG A 268 -4.29 12.39 13.99
N THR A 269 -3.13 13.01 13.81
CA THR A 269 -2.96 14.46 13.62
C THR A 269 -2.28 14.82 12.31
N ALA A 270 -1.57 13.86 11.70
CA ALA A 270 -0.96 14.03 10.39
C ALA A 270 -2.04 13.97 9.31
N VAL A 271 -2.45 15.14 8.82
CA VAL A 271 -3.08 15.22 7.50
C VAL A 271 -2.02 14.77 6.52
N VAL A 272 -2.12 13.53 6.01
CA VAL A 272 -1.34 13.14 4.83
C VAL A 272 -1.79 14.09 3.72
N THR A 273 -0.98 15.10 3.49
CA THR A 273 -1.19 16.05 2.41
C THR A 273 -0.82 15.28 1.16
N ALA A 274 -1.81 15.08 0.27
CA ALA A 274 -1.53 14.61 -1.08
C ALA A 274 -0.36 15.43 -1.62
N ALA A 275 0.74 14.76 -1.94
CA ALA A 275 2.00 15.40 -2.33
C ALA A 275 1.73 16.39 -3.46
N ALA A 276 1.70 17.68 -3.13
CA ALA A 276 1.94 18.71 -4.12
C ALA A 276 3.44 18.67 -4.37
N GLY A 277 3.84 18.23 -5.57
CA GLY A 277 5.24 18.25 -5.99
C GLY A 277 5.86 19.61 -5.69
N GLY A 278 6.91 19.61 -4.86
CA GLY A 278 7.54 20.82 -4.38
C GLY A 278 8.39 20.56 -3.16
N SER A 279 9.64 20.19 -3.39
CA SER A 279 10.70 20.22 -2.38
C SER A 279 10.74 21.57 -1.66
N THR A 280 10.47 21.61 -0.36
CA THR A 280 11.10 22.58 0.54
C THR A 280 11.26 21.99 1.93
N ALA A 281 12.52 21.89 2.35
CA ALA A 281 12.94 21.69 3.73
C ALA A 281 12.30 22.75 4.64
N ALA A 282 11.34 22.34 5.46
CA ALA A 282 10.81 23.17 6.54
C ALA A 282 10.40 22.30 7.74
N SER A 283 11.28 21.39 8.14
CA SER A 283 11.20 20.67 9.42
C SER A 283 12.41 21.00 10.28
N LEU A 284 12.72 22.28 10.44
CA LEU A 284 13.66 22.78 11.44
C LEU A 284 13.23 24.21 11.76
N LEU A 285 12.43 24.37 12.83
CA LEU A 285 12.54 25.45 13.81
C LEU A 285 11.37 25.32 14.79
N GLY A 286 11.73 24.94 16.02
CA GLY A 286 10.81 24.90 17.15
C GLY A 286 10.29 26.27 17.55
N ALA A 287 9.17 26.23 18.27
CA ALA A 287 8.67 27.22 19.23
C ALA A 287 9.12 28.68 19.03
N ALA A 288 8.29 29.47 18.34
CA ALA A 288 8.20 30.91 18.60
C ALA A 288 6.78 31.43 18.30
N LYS A 289 6.32 32.31 19.19
CA LYS A 289 4.99 32.92 19.29
C LYS A 289 4.49 33.58 17.98
N PRO A 290 3.16 33.68 17.77
CA PRO A 290 2.62 34.34 16.58
C PRO A 290 2.86 35.85 16.66
N VAL A 291 3.69 36.37 15.77
CA VAL A 291 3.71 37.80 15.42
C VAL A 291 2.78 37.98 14.23
N LEU A 292 1.67 38.67 14.46
CA LEU A 292 0.78 39.18 13.43
C LEU A 292 1.57 40.08 12.48
N VAL A 293 1.75 39.65 11.24
CA VAL A 293 2.18 40.53 10.14
C VAL A 293 0.96 40.79 9.25
N MET A 294 0.27 41.89 9.55
CA MET A 294 -0.60 42.58 8.61
C MET A 294 0.28 43.16 7.50
N SER A 295 0.25 42.62 6.29
CA SER A 295 0.82 43.28 5.12
C SER A 295 -0.30 43.89 4.27
N LEU A 296 -0.31 45.23 4.30
CA LEU A 296 -0.99 46.11 3.36
C LEU A 296 -0.70 45.69 1.91
N LEU A 297 -1.75 45.56 1.11
CA LEU A 297 -1.72 45.86 -0.33
C LEU A 297 -2.98 46.64 -0.68
N ALA A 298 -2.96 47.92 -0.27
CA ALA A 298 -3.82 48.96 -0.80
C ALA A 298 -2.94 49.93 -1.61
N SER A 299 -3.45 50.28 -2.79
CA SER A 299 -3.06 51.42 -3.65
C SER A 299 -1.91 51.18 -4.63
N ILE A 300 -2.22 51.23 -5.92
CA ILE A 300 -1.96 52.35 -6.86
C ILE A 300 -3.07 52.26 -7.93
N LEU A 301 -4.11 53.10 -7.83
CA LEU A 301 -4.41 54.29 -8.67
C LEU A 301 -4.71 53.92 -10.14
N ALA A 302 -5.91 54.10 -10.70
CA ALA A 302 -6.79 55.29 -10.74
C ALA A 302 -6.07 56.58 -11.18
N VAL A 303 -5.87 56.73 -12.49
CA VAL A 303 -5.71 58.00 -13.24
C VAL A 303 -6.32 57.73 -14.64
N THR A 304 -7.65 57.84 -14.78
CA THR A 304 -8.46 58.99 -15.27
C THR A 304 -8.47 59.18 -16.79
N LEU A 305 -9.70 59.40 -17.30
CA LEU A 305 -10.11 60.16 -18.49
C LEU A 305 -9.21 60.14 -19.72
#